data_AF-A0A3D1BWV2-F1
#
_entry.id   AF-A0A3D1BWV2-F1
#
_cell.length_a   1.000
_cell.length_b   1.000
_cell.length_c   1.000
_cell.angle_alpha   90.00
_cell.angle_beta   90.00
_cell.angle_gamma   90.00
#
_symmetry.space_group_name_H-M   'P 1'
#
loop_
_entity.id
_entity.type
_entity.pdbx_description
1 polymer ?
#
loop_
_entity_poly.entity_id
_entity_poly.type
_entity_poly.pdbx_seq_one_letter_code
_entity_poly.pdbx_strand_id
1 'polypeptide(L)' 'MQRSKINKKKLTEAIQKNIKMALQEDMGNIDLSAQLIEAKSSAKAYVKSKESALISGIPWFNATFLALDPKIKIKWFI' A
#
# COMPACT_ATOMS: atom_id res chain seq x y z
N MET A 1 -27.86 -17.48 -13.02
CA MET A 1 -27.11 -16.28 -12.59
C MET A 1 -25.63 -16.65 -12.48
N GLN A 2 -24.82 -16.41 -13.52
CA GLN A 2 -23.40 -16.81 -13.50
C GLN A 2 -22.64 -15.92 -12.51
N ARG A 3 -22.19 -16.51 -11.39
CA ARG A 3 -21.20 -15.87 -10.51
C ARG A 3 -19.90 -15.73 -11.31
N SER A 4 -19.62 -14.55 -11.85
CA SER A 4 -18.34 -14.26 -12.49
C SER A 4 -17.22 -14.53 -11.48
N LYS A 5 -16.49 -15.63 -11.66
CA LYS A 5 -15.36 -15.98 -10.79
C LYS A 5 -14.25 -14.95 -11.00
N ILE A 6 -13.98 -14.12 -9.99
CA ILE A 6 -12.76 -13.31 -9.96
C ILE A 6 -11.59 -14.29 -9.86
N ASN A 7 -10.73 -14.30 -10.89
CA ASN A 7 -9.52 -15.12 -10.88
C ASN A 7 -8.32 -14.30 -10.40
N LYS A 8 -7.24 -14.98 -10.03
CA LYS A 8 -6.04 -14.36 -9.45
C LYS A 8 -5.42 -13.29 -10.36
N LYS A 9 -5.48 -13.48 -11.68
CA LYS A 9 -4.96 -12.53 -12.67
C LYS A 9 -5.72 -11.21 -12.62
N LYS A 10 -7.06 -11.27 -12.75
CA LYS A 10 -7.92 -10.07 -12.68
C LYS A 10 -7.78 -9.33 -11.36
N LEU A 11 -7.64 -10.07 -10.25
CA LEU A 11 -7.40 -9.49 -8.94
C LEU A 11 -6.07 -8.72 -8.89
N THR A 12 -5.00 -9.31 -9.41
CA THR A 12 -3.66 -8.69 -9.43
C THR A 12 -3.67 -7.41 -10.27
N GLU A 13 -4.31 -7.45 -11.44
CA GLU A 13 -4.47 -6.27 -12.31
C GLU A 13 -5.26 -5.16 -11.62
N ALA A 14 -6.35 -5.51 -10.93
CA ALA A 14 -7.13 -4.54 -10.15
C ALA A 14 -6.31 -3.92 -9.02
N ILE A 15 -5.53 -4.72 -8.27
CA ILE A 15 -4.63 -4.23 -7.22
C ILE A 15 -3.68 -3.18 -7.77
N GLN A 16 -2.96 -3.49 -8.85
CA GLN A 16 -2.00 -2.57 -9.45
C GLN A 16 -2.65 -1.27 -9.94
N LYS A 17 -3.84 -1.39 -10.56
CA LYS A 17 -4.61 -0.22 -10.99
C LYS A 17 -5.02 0.66 -9.81
N ASN A 18 -5.52 0.07 -8.72
CA ASN A 18 -5.93 0.81 -7.54
C ASN A 18 -4.76 1.55 -6.91
N ILE A 19 -3.61 0.89 -6.77
CA ILE A 19 -2.40 1.49 -6.20
C ILE A 19 -1.95 2.68 -7.04
N LYS A 20 -1.87 2.50 -8.37
CA LYS A 20 -1.48 3.60 -9.27
C LYS A 20 -2.42 4.80 -9.14
N MET A 21 -3.72 4.57 -9.11
CA MET A 21 -4.72 5.64 -9.00
C MET A 21 -4.61 6.37 -7.66
N ALA A 22 -4.50 5.64 -6.54
CA ALA A 22 -4.38 6.23 -5.21
C ALA A 22 -3.09 7.02 -5.04
N LEU A 23 -1.95 6.50 -5.51
CA LEU A 23 -0.67 7.19 -5.44
C LEU A 23 -0.64 8.46 -6.31
N GLN A 24 -1.28 8.42 -7.48
CA GLN A 24 -1.37 9.57 -8.37
C GLN A 24 -2.25 10.69 -7.79
N GLU A 25 -3.35 10.32 -7.13
CA GLU A 25 -4.21 11.27 -6.42
C GLU A 25 -3.45 11.97 -5.28
N ASP A 26 -2.74 11.20 -4.45
CA ASP A 26 -2.16 11.69 -3.19
C ASP A 26 -0.88 12.50 -3.40
N MET A 27 0.03 12.04 -4.26
CA MET A 27 1.35 12.67 -4.38
C MET A 27 1.41 13.80 -5.40
N GLY A 28 0.46 13.92 -6.33
CA GLY A 28 0.59 14.83 -7.47
C GLY A 28 1.95 14.68 -8.15
N ASN A 29 2.82 15.69 -8.02
CA ASN A 29 4.21 15.61 -8.48
C ASN A 29 5.18 15.08 -7.39
N ILE A 30 5.02 15.51 -6.14
CA ILE A 30 5.92 15.25 -5.00
C ILE A 30 5.23 15.52 -3.65
N ASP A 31 5.64 14.82 -2.59
CA ASP A 31 5.34 15.20 -1.21
C ASP A 31 6.33 16.28 -0.75
N LEU A 32 5.86 17.53 -0.65
CA LEU A 32 6.66 18.68 -0.24
C LEU A 32 7.05 18.62 1.25
N SER A 33 6.19 18.07 2.10
CA SER A 33 6.43 18.01 3.54
C SER A 33 7.52 17.00 3.89
N ALA A 34 7.60 15.91 3.13
CA ALA A 34 8.67 14.92 3.25
C ALA A 34 10.07 15.50 2.96
N GLN A 35 10.19 16.59 2.20
CA GLN A 35 11.47 17.25 1.91
C GLN A 35 12.10 17.95 3.11
N LEU A 36 11.32 18.17 4.18
CA LEU A 36 11.84 18.73 5.44
C LEU A 36 12.64 17.69 6.25
N ILE A 37 12.56 16.41 5.86
CA ILE A 37 13.27 15.31 6.50
C ILE A 37 14.56 15.03 5.71
N GLU A 38 15.65 14.70 6.43
CA GLU A 38 16.90 14.30 5.80
C GLU A 38 16.69 13.06 4.89
N ALA A 39 17.10 13.16 3.64
CA ALA A 39 16.83 12.16 2.59
C ALA A 39 17.37 10.74 2.90
N LYS A 40 18.36 10.61 3.78
CA LYS A 40 18.96 9.32 4.16
C LYS A 40 18.51 8.83 5.54
N SER A 41 17.52 9.48 6.13
CA SER A 41 16.95 9.04 7.39
C SER A 41 16.26 7.67 7.24
N SER A 42 16.25 6.90 8.32
CA SER A 42 15.52 5.64 8.41
C SER A 42 14.53 5.72 9.57
N ALA A 43 13.32 5.22 9.36
CA ALA A 43 12.29 5.20 10.38
C ALA A 43 11.73 3.78 10.58
N LYS A 44 11.15 3.56 11.77
CA LYS A 44 10.35 2.37 12.08
C LYS A 44 8.96 2.82 12.52
N ALA A 45 7.94 2.32 11.83
CA ALA A 45 6.54 2.61 12.13
C ALA A 45 5.79 1.33 12.51
N TYR A 46 4.63 1.50 13.16
CA TYR A 46 3.73 0.41 13.52
C TYR A 46 2.30 0.79 13.10
N VAL A 47 1.60 -0.13 12.45
CA VAL A 47 0.16 -0.03 12.21
C VAL A 47 -0.56 -0.73 13.35
N LYS A 48 -1.48 -0.01 14.00
CA LYS A 48 -2.26 -0.53 15.14
C LYS A 48 -3.74 -0.36 14.83
N SER A 49 -4.51 -1.44 14.97
CA SER A 49 -5.97 -1.33 15.00
C SER A 49 -6.39 -0.65 16.30
N LYS A 50 -7.35 0.26 16.22
CA LYS A 50 -7.92 0.94 17.40
C LYS A 50 -9.16 0.23 17.96
N GLU A 51 -9.61 -0.81 17.25
CA GLU A 51 -10.77 -1.63 17.59
C GLU A 51 -10.57 -3.08 17.12
N SER A 52 -11.45 -3.98 17.55
CA SER A 52 -11.46 -5.36 17.06
C SER A 52 -11.78 -5.39 15.57
N ALA A 53 -10.93 -6.03 14.76
CA ALA A 53 -11.05 -6.01 13.31
C ALA A 53 -10.67 -7.35 12.68
N LEU A 54 -11.30 -7.66 11.55
CA LEU A 54 -10.82 -8.67 10.61
C LEU A 54 -9.90 -8.00 9.59
N ILE A 55 -8.71 -8.56 9.41
CA ILE A 55 -7.71 -7.98 8.52
C ILE A 55 -7.91 -8.46 7.08
N SER A 56 -8.01 -7.51 6.16
CA SER A 56 -8.05 -7.73 4.71
C SER A 56 -7.24 -6.65 4.00
N GLY A 57 -6.80 -6.91 2.77
CA GLY A 57 -6.07 -5.92 1.95
C GLY A 57 -4.55 -5.98 2.02
N ILE A 58 -3.95 -7.01 2.64
CA ILE A 58 -2.49 -7.21 2.69
C ILE A 58 -1.81 -7.05 1.31
N PRO A 59 -2.36 -7.61 0.20
CA PRO A 59 -1.74 -7.43 -1.12
C PRO A 59 -1.67 -5.97 -1.58
N TRP A 60 -2.69 -5.16 -1.27
CA TRP A 60 -2.67 -3.72 -1.58
C TRP A 60 -1.65 -3.00 -0.71
N PHE A 61 -1.69 -3.22 0.61
CA PHE A 61 -0.79 -2.56 1.56
C PHE A 61 0.68 -2.81 1.19
N ASN A 62 1.06 -4.07 0.99
CA ASN A 62 2.44 -4.41 0.64
C ASN A 62 2.87 -3.76 -0.68
N ALA A 63 2.04 -3.85 -1.72
CA ALA A 63 2.40 -3.34 -3.03
C ALA A 63 2.42 -1.81 -3.09
N THR A 64 1.60 -1.09 -2.30
CA THR A 64 1.68 0.37 -2.20
C THR A 64 3.03 0.83 -1.67
N PHE A 65 3.50 0.27 -0.55
CA PHE A 65 4.80 0.66 0.02
C PHE A 65 5.97 0.25 -0.88
N LEU A 66 5.92 -0.94 -1.49
CA LEU A 66 6.97 -1.38 -2.41
C LEU A 66 7.02 -0.57 -3.72
N ALA A 67 5.89 0.02 -4.14
CA ALA A 67 5.87 0.93 -5.29
C ALA A 67 6.53 2.28 -4.98
N LEU A 68 6.52 2.71 -3.71
CA LEU A 68 7.17 3.95 -3.25
C LEU A 68 8.66 3.76 -3.02
N ASP A 69 9.04 2.72 -2.26
CA ASP A 69 10.45 2.34 -2.06
C ASP A 69 10.56 0.81 -1.91
N PRO A 70 11.24 0.12 -2.87
CA PRO A 70 11.40 -1.33 -2.82
C PRO A 70 12.24 -1.84 -1.64
N LYS A 71 12.92 -0.95 -0.90
CA LYS A 71 13.71 -1.31 0.29
C LYS A 71 12.86 -1.42 1.56
N ILE A 72 11.60 -0.98 1.55
CA ILE A 72 10.73 -1.03 2.72
C ILE A 72 10.48 -2.48 3.13
N LYS A 73 10.65 -2.75 4.43
CA LYS A 73 10.42 -4.06 5.05
C LYS A 73 9.15 -4.02 5.89
N ILE A 74 8.19 -4.88 5.56
CA ILE A 74 6.92 -5.00 6.28
C ILE A 74 6.89 -6.33 7.04
N LYS A 75 6.57 -6.27 8.34
CA LYS A 75 6.33 -7.44 9.19
C LYS A 75 4.90 -7.38 9.74
N TRP A 76 4.10 -8.38 9.42
CA TRP A 76 2.72 -8.52 9.90
C TRP A 76 2.68 -9.22 11.27
N PHE A 77 1.83 -8.72 12.16
CA PHE A 77 1.62 -9.23 13.53
C PHE A 77 0.12 -9.50 13.77
N ILE A 78 -0.52 -10.15 12.80
CA ILE A 78 -1.95 -10.42 12.76
C ILE A 78 -2.23 -11.91 12.97
#